data_AF-A0A2A5C251-F1
#
_entry.id   AF-A0A2A5C251-F1
#
_cell.length_a   1.000
_cell.length_b   1.000
_cell.length_c   1.000
_cell.angle_alpha   90.00
_cell.angle_beta   90.00
_cell.angle_gamma   90.00
#
_symmetry.space_group_name_H-M   'P 1'
#
loop_
_entity.id
_entity.type
_entity.pdbx_description
1 polymer ?
#
loop_
_entity_poly.entity_id
_entity_poly.type
_entity_poly.pdbx_seq_one_letter_code
_entity_poly.pdbx_strand_id
1 'polypeptide(L)'
;MEHFWINKSIFKSLIAFSYLQASNHVKNHTVHRANHVKLTNHLNLNRMNNKWDFLTGTYWYVPEQYLPATQMGGNDTEPIMSIDQTVWQITGASNGYFWGNCAALFYPEGETPGEPSGKRMIGSVTPDGKVQISFMLINESGIAMSVSGWGKMVKLNDAWTFEMQMASGTTDIYSHWAFMYSTSPEEPSWNKLPGVDYSVPEFLEAAGF
;
A
#
# COMPACT_ATOMS: atom_id res chain seq x y z
N MET A 1 48.33 -40.99 69.39
CA MET A 1 48.90 -39.81 68.70
C MET A 1 47.70 -39.01 68.20
N GLU A 2 47.12 -38.14 69.05
CA GLU A 2 47.52 -36.72 69.22
C GLU A 2 47.15 -35.91 67.95
N HIS A 3 46.30 -34.86 67.90
CA HIS A 3 45.81 -33.83 68.84
C HIS A 3 44.40 -33.32 68.38
N PHE A 4 43.41 -33.15 69.28
CA PHE A 4 42.75 -31.89 69.74
C PHE A 4 42.96 -30.63 68.86
N TRP A 5 41.95 -29.80 68.54
CA TRP A 5 41.28 -28.85 69.45
C TRP A 5 39.83 -28.46 69.06
N ILE A 6 39.03 -28.20 70.11
CA ILE A 6 37.70 -27.56 70.15
C ILE A 6 37.86 -26.14 70.70
N ASN A 7 37.06 -25.15 70.24
CA ASN A 7 36.66 -23.97 71.05
C ASN A 7 35.36 -23.35 70.46
N LYS A 8 34.16 -23.69 70.96
CA LYS A 8 33.33 -23.04 72.02
C LYS A 8 32.92 -21.58 71.81
N SER A 9 31.58 -21.37 71.75
CA SER A 9 30.77 -20.29 72.37
C SER A 9 29.54 -20.04 71.46
N ILE A 10 28.29 -20.47 71.69
CA ILE A 10 27.33 -20.49 72.83
C ILE A 10 26.66 -19.12 73.14
N PHE A 11 25.33 -19.10 72.86
CA PHE A 11 24.18 -18.58 73.64
C PHE A 11 23.31 -17.39 73.15
N LYS A 12 22.00 -17.71 73.13
CA LYS A 12 20.78 -16.90 73.46
C LYS A 12 20.29 -15.90 72.40
N SER A 13 19.00 -15.68 72.16
CA SER A 13 17.71 -16.23 72.62
C SER A 13 16.60 -15.56 71.77
N LEU A 14 15.43 -16.21 71.74
CA LEU A 14 14.13 -15.76 71.20
C LEU A 14 13.78 -14.30 71.47
N ILE A 15 13.17 -13.64 70.46
CA ILE A 15 11.88 -12.92 70.59
C ILE A 15 11.05 -13.23 69.34
N ALA A 16 9.84 -13.73 69.58
CA ALA A 16 8.79 -13.98 68.58
C ALA A 16 7.81 -12.80 68.49
N PHE A 17 6.99 -12.80 67.44
CA PHE A 17 5.90 -11.86 67.13
C PHE A 17 6.37 -10.45 66.77
N SER A 18 6.02 -9.83 65.66
CA SER A 18 4.86 -9.95 64.78
C SER A 18 5.13 -9.01 63.60
N TYR A 19 4.90 -9.43 62.36
CA TYR A 19 4.29 -8.64 61.27
C TYR A 19 4.36 -9.47 59.98
N LEU A 20 3.30 -10.25 59.79
CA LEU A 20 2.92 -10.85 58.52
C LEU A 20 2.33 -9.74 57.62
N GLN A 21 2.50 -9.89 56.30
CA GLN A 21 1.65 -9.33 55.25
C GLN A 21 1.67 -7.80 55.01
N ALA A 22 2.68 -7.32 54.30
CA ALA A 22 2.52 -6.21 53.33
C ALA A 22 3.76 -6.06 52.43
N SER A 23 3.96 -6.96 51.46
CA SER A 23 4.99 -6.70 50.42
C SER A 23 4.78 -7.44 49.09
N ASN A 24 3.97 -8.50 49.04
CA ASN A 24 3.81 -9.30 47.81
C ASN A 24 2.66 -8.91 46.89
N HIS A 25 1.90 -7.84 47.18
CA HIS A 25 0.70 -7.52 46.38
C HIS A 25 0.90 -6.54 45.20
N VAL A 26 2.10 -5.95 45.04
CA VAL A 26 2.33 -4.90 44.02
C VAL A 26 3.07 -5.42 42.77
N LYS A 27 3.72 -6.60 42.82
CA LYS A 27 4.53 -7.09 41.69
C LYS A 27 3.76 -7.91 40.63
N ASN A 28 2.58 -8.45 40.95
CA ASN A 28 1.84 -9.28 40.00
C ASN A 28 0.88 -8.49 39.07
N HIS A 29 0.40 -7.32 39.49
CA HIS A 29 -0.50 -6.51 38.63
C HIS A 29 0.24 -5.80 37.48
N THR A 30 1.52 -5.46 37.67
CA THR A 30 2.30 -4.72 36.66
C THR A 30 2.76 -5.62 35.51
N VAL A 31 3.09 -6.89 35.79
CA VAL A 31 3.57 -7.84 34.78
C VAL A 31 2.45 -8.28 33.84
N HIS A 32 1.25 -8.53 34.35
CA HIS A 32 0.09 -8.83 33.51
C HIS A 32 -0.30 -7.65 32.62
N ARG A 33 -0.26 -6.41 33.14
CA ARG A 33 -0.57 -5.21 32.35
C ARG A 33 0.47 -4.92 31.26
N ALA A 34 1.76 -5.08 31.56
CA ALA A 34 2.83 -4.87 30.58
C ALA A 34 2.79 -5.90 29.43
N ASN A 35 2.54 -7.17 29.76
CA ASN A 35 2.41 -8.23 28.74
C ASN A 35 1.14 -8.04 27.89
N HIS A 36 0.03 -7.63 28.51
CA HIS A 36 -1.21 -7.35 27.78
C HIS A 36 -1.05 -6.17 26.82
N VAL A 37 -0.40 -5.08 27.25
CA VAL A 37 -0.10 -3.89 26.41
C VAL A 37 0.88 -4.23 25.27
N LYS A 38 1.89 -5.06 25.53
CA LYS A 38 2.86 -5.48 24.50
C LYS A 38 2.20 -6.37 23.44
N LEU A 39 1.31 -7.29 23.85
CA LEU A 39 0.54 -8.12 22.92
C LEU A 39 -0.49 -7.31 22.13
N THR A 40 -1.24 -6.38 22.73
CA THR A 40 -2.15 -5.52 21.96
C THR A 40 -1.41 -4.61 20.99
N ASN A 41 -0.23 -4.10 21.34
CA ASN A 41 0.60 -3.32 20.42
C ASN A 41 1.13 -4.17 19.26
N HIS A 42 1.58 -5.41 19.52
CA HIS A 42 2.05 -6.32 18.47
C HIS A 42 0.91 -6.77 17.53
N LEU A 43 -0.27 -7.07 18.09
CA LEU A 43 -1.46 -7.42 17.32
C LEU A 43 -1.99 -6.23 16.51
N ASN A 44 -1.93 -5.01 17.04
CA ASN A 44 -2.26 -3.80 16.29
C ASN A 44 -1.22 -3.46 15.22
N LEU A 45 0.08 -3.63 15.47
CA LEU A 45 1.13 -3.48 14.45
C LEU A 45 0.96 -4.50 13.32
N ASN A 46 0.70 -5.77 13.63
CA ASN A 46 0.47 -6.79 12.62
C ASN A 46 -0.86 -6.58 11.84
N ARG A 47 -1.93 -6.09 12.49
CA ARG A 47 -3.18 -5.69 11.81
C ARG A 47 -3.05 -4.41 10.98
N MET A 48 -2.15 -3.49 11.35
CA MET A 48 -1.90 -2.27 10.58
C MET A 48 -1.04 -2.55 9.35
N ASN A 49 -0.11 -3.51 9.44
CA ASN A 49 0.75 -3.87 8.33
C ASN A 49 0.03 -4.65 7.21
N ASN A 50 -1.04 -5.38 7.51
CA ASN A 50 -1.75 -6.23 6.54
C ASN A 50 -3.08 -5.65 6.03
N LYS A 51 -3.45 -4.43 6.43
CA LYS A 51 -4.73 -3.79 6.03
C LYS A 51 -4.95 -3.81 4.52
N TRP A 52 -3.86 -3.67 3.76
CA TRP A 52 -3.88 -3.51 2.31
C TRP A 52 -3.42 -4.75 1.55
N ASP A 53 -3.20 -5.88 2.23
CA ASP A 53 -2.75 -7.12 1.59
C ASP A 53 -3.78 -7.67 0.59
N PHE A 54 -5.06 -7.28 0.75
CA PHE A 54 -6.14 -7.64 -0.18
C PHE A 54 -5.92 -7.10 -1.60
N LEU A 55 -5.04 -6.12 -1.80
CA LEU A 55 -4.71 -5.60 -3.13
C LEU A 55 -4.03 -6.67 -4.00
N THR A 56 -3.44 -7.71 -3.41
CA THR A 56 -2.81 -8.81 -4.17
C THR A 56 -3.84 -9.50 -5.06
N GLY A 57 -3.53 -9.59 -6.37
CA GLY A 57 -4.37 -10.26 -7.36
C GLY A 57 -5.55 -9.40 -7.86
N THR A 58 -5.59 -8.11 -7.53
CA THR A 58 -6.68 -7.22 -7.94
C THR A 58 -6.34 -6.47 -9.24
N TYR A 59 -7.39 -6.11 -9.97
CA TYR A 59 -7.31 -5.30 -11.18
C TYR A 59 -8.07 -4.01 -10.97
N TRP A 60 -7.56 -2.91 -11.51
CA TRP A 60 -8.14 -1.58 -11.36
C TRP A 60 -8.15 -0.88 -12.70
N TYR A 61 -9.23 -0.17 -13.02
CA TYR A 61 -9.38 0.55 -14.28
C TYR A 61 -9.93 1.96 -14.04
N VAL A 62 -9.80 2.84 -15.05
CA VAL A 62 -10.41 4.17 -15.05
C VAL A 62 -11.82 4.09 -15.68
N PRO A 63 -12.90 4.34 -14.92
CA PRO A 63 -14.25 4.44 -15.47
C PRO A 63 -14.42 5.62 -16.43
N GLU A 64 -15.43 5.54 -17.31
CA GLU A 64 -15.68 6.50 -18.38
C GLU A 64 -15.67 7.97 -17.93
N GLN A 65 -16.37 8.28 -16.83
CA GLN A 65 -16.46 9.64 -16.28
C GLN A 65 -15.13 10.22 -15.77
N TYR A 66 -14.10 9.39 -15.63
CA TYR A 66 -12.77 9.78 -15.17
C TYR A 66 -11.70 9.61 -16.24
N LEU A 67 -12.06 9.28 -17.48
CA LEU A 67 -11.14 9.24 -18.61
C LEU A 67 -10.52 10.59 -19.00
N PRO A 68 -11.21 11.74 -18.87
CA PRO A 68 -10.65 13.01 -19.29
C PRO A 68 -9.33 13.35 -18.56
N ALA A 69 -8.30 13.60 -19.35
CA ALA A 69 -6.97 14.01 -18.92
C ALA A 69 -6.52 15.24 -19.72
N THR A 70 -5.42 15.85 -19.30
CA THR A 70 -4.84 17.00 -19.99
C THR A 70 -3.37 16.80 -20.33
N GLN A 71 -2.97 17.32 -21.48
CA GLN A 71 -1.57 17.48 -21.89
C GLN A 71 -1.26 18.96 -22.06
N MET A 72 -0.05 19.37 -21.69
CA MET A 72 0.45 20.70 -21.97
C MET A 72 1.94 20.63 -22.32
N GLY A 73 2.29 21.01 -23.54
CA GLY A 73 3.65 21.23 -24.01
C GLY A 73 4.19 22.60 -23.56
N GLY A 74 5.51 22.74 -23.56
CA GLY A 74 6.18 23.97 -23.09
C GLY A 74 5.88 25.24 -23.90
N ASN A 75 5.37 25.11 -25.12
CA ASN A 75 4.97 26.23 -25.99
C ASN A 75 3.46 26.41 -26.11
N ASP A 76 2.67 25.54 -25.46
CA ASP A 76 1.23 25.57 -25.56
C ASP A 76 0.67 26.73 -24.74
N THR A 77 -0.34 27.40 -25.28
CA THR A 77 -1.05 28.48 -24.56
C THR A 77 -2.23 27.95 -23.74
N GLU A 78 -2.73 26.76 -24.07
CA GLU A 78 -3.86 26.09 -23.41
C GLU A 78 -3.60 24.57 -23.36
N PRO A 79 -4.11 23.86 -22.34
CA PRO A 79 -4.01 22.40 -22.30
C PRO A 79 -4.87 21.73 -23.38
N ILE A 80 -4.33 20.65 -23.95
CA ILE A 80 -5.06 19.77 -24.87
C ILE A 80 -5.85 18.75 -24.04
N MET A 81 -7.14 18.63 -24.31
CA MET A 81 -7.98 17.57 -23.72
C MET A 81 -7.66 16.23 -24.36
N SER A 82 -7.57 15.20 -23.53
CA SER A 82 -7.17 13.87 -23.94
C SER A 82 -7.95 12.81 -23.17
N ILE A 83 -7.88 11.58 -23.66
CA ILE A 83 -8.43 10.39 -23.02
C ILE A 83 -7.25 9.60 -22.48
N ASP A 84 -7.32 9.25 -21.20
CA ASP A 84 -6.36 8.36 -20.54
C ASP A 84 -7.11 7.16 -19.94
N GLN A 85 -7.01 6.01 -20.63
CA GLN A 85 -7.40 4.74 -20.06
C GLN A 85 -6.16 4.07 -19.46
N THR A 86 -6.25 3.73 -18.18
CA THR A 86 -5.20 3.09 -17.42
C THR A 86 -5.75 1.88 -16.68
N VAL A 87 -5.07 0.76 -16.80
CA VAL A 87 -5.35 -0.49 -16.08
C VAL A 87 -4.16 -0.88 -15.23
N TRP A 88 -4.41 -1.18 -13.97
CA TRP A 88 -3.43 -1.73 -13.04
C TRP A 88 -3.77 -3.17 -12.72
N GLN A 89 -2.78 -4.06 -12.81
CA GLN A 89 -2.81 -5.40 -12.24
C GLN A 89 -1.86 -5.43 -11.04
N ILE A 90 -2.40 -5.49 -9.83
CA ILE A 90 -1.59 -5.59 -8.61
C ILE A 90 -1.25 -7.06 -8.38
N THR A 91 0.00 -7.42 -8.60
CA THR A 91 0.48 -8.81 -8.51
C THR A 91 0.89 -9.21 -7.09
N GLY A 92 1.18 -8.24 -6.23
CA GLY A 92 1.53 -8.49 -4.84
C GLY A 92 1.40 -7.24 -3.97
N ALA A 93 1.09 -7.46 -2.70
CA ALA A 93 1.05 -6.44 -1.67
C ALA A 93 1.50 -7.03 -0.32
N SER A 94 2.27 -6.24 0.44
CA SER A 94 2.69 -6.60 1.79
C SER A 94 3.18 -5.39 2.57
N ASN A 95 2.84 -5.29 3.86
CA ASN A 95 3.34 -4.27 4.77
C ASN A 95 3.12 -2.83 4.28
N GLY A 96 1.97 -2.58 3.63
CA GLY A 96 1.65 -1.27 3.04
C GLY A 96 2.41 -0.94 1.76
N TYR A 97 3.14 -1.88 1.16
CA TYR A 97 3.69 -1.76 -0.20
C TYR A 97 2.91 -2.65 -1.16
N PHE A 98 2.86 -2.27 -2.43
CA PHE A 98 2.27 -3.09 -3.50
C PHE A 98 3.03 -2.90 -4.82
N TRP A 99 2.93 -3.88 -5.72
CA TRP A 99 3.63 -3.87 -7.00
C TRP A 99 2.87 -4.64 -8.06
N GLY A 100 3.16 -4.34 -9.33
CA GLY A 100 2.57 -5.05 -10.45
C GLY A 100 2.77 -4.35 -11.78
N ASN A 101 1.74 -4.46 -12.61
CA ASN A 101 1.74 -4.03 -14.00
C ASN A 101 0.78 -2.87 -14.21
N CYS A 102 1.13 -1.96 -15.09
CA CYS A 102 0.33 -0.82 -15.51
C CYS A 102 0.33 -0.78 -17.04
N ALA A 103 -0.85 -0.90 -17.64
CA ALA A 103 -1.10 -0.62 -19.04
C ALA A 103 -1.80 0.73 -19.13
N ALA A 104 -1.33 1.62 -20.01
CA ALA A 104 -1.94 2.93 -20.19
C ALA A 104 -1.94 3.33 -21.66
N LEU A 105 -3.09 3.83 -22.14
CA LEU A 105 -3.27 4.40 -23.47
C LEU A 105 -3.78 5.82 -23.32
N PHE A 106 -2.95 6.76 -23.78
CA PHE A 106 -3.20 8.18 -23.78
C PHE A 106 -3.27 8.68 -25.21
N TYR A 107 -4.32 9.43 -25.57
CA TYR A 107 -4.44 10.04 -26.89
C TYR A 107 -5.35 11.29 -26.85
N PRO A 108 -5.13 12.28 -27.74
CA PRO A 108 -6.00 13.46 -27.82
C PRO A 108 -7.44 13.10 -28.17
N GLU A 109 -8.39 13.83 -27.58
CA GLU A 109 -9.80 13.61 -27.87
C GLU A 109 -10.11 13.86 -29.35
N GLY A 110 -10.82 12.93 -30.00
CA GLY A 110 -11.14 12.99 -31.43
C GLY A 110 -10.08 12.40 -32.36
N GLU A 111 -8.94 11.96 -31.84
CA GLU A 111 -7.93 11.23 -32.61
C GLU A 111 -8.13 9.71 -32.56
N THR A 112 -7.49 9.01 -33.49
CA THR A 112 -7.48 7.54 -33.49
C THR A 112 -6.50 7.05 -32.41
N PRO A 113 -6.94 6.19 -31.47
CA PRO A 113 -6.05 5.65 -30.44
C PRO A 113 -4.92 4.82 -31.05
N GLY A 114 -3.72 4.92 -30.46
CA GLY A 114 -2.61 4.01 -30.73
C GLY A 114 -2.68 2.74 -29.87
N GLU A 115 -1.52 2.13 -29.64
CA GLU A 115 -1.38 0.95 -28.78
C GLU A 115 -1.08 1.34 -27.32
N PRO A 116 -1.58 0.58 -26.32
CA PRO A 116 -1.25 0.83 -24.93
C PRO A 116 0.23 0.60 -24.62
N SER A 117 0.73 1.34 -23.64
CA SER A 117 2.12 1.26 -23.18
C SER A 117 2.22 0.56 -21.82
N GLY A 118 3.17 -0.38 -21.70
CA GLY A 118 3.43 -1.13 -20.48
C GLY A 118 4.44 -0.47 -19.54
N LYS A 119 4.11 -0.46 -18.23
CA LYS A 119 4.95 0.01 -17.14
C LYS A 119 4.91 -0.95 -15.96
N ARG A 120 6.05 -1.20 -15.31
CA ARG A 120 6.07 -1.80 -13.97
C ARG A 120 5.75 -0.73 -12.95
N MET A 121 4.98 -1.07 -11.92
CA MET A 121 4.64 -0.15 -10.85
C MET A 121 5.07 -0.70 -9.49
N ILE A 122 5.50 0.21 -8.63
CA ILE A 122 5.67 -0.01 -7.19
C ILE A 122 5.01 1.15 -6.46
N GLY A 123 4.24 0.85 -5.43
CA GLY A 123 3.54 1.83 -4.63
C GLY A 123 3.59 1.51 -3.16
N SER A 124 3.22 2.51 -2.36
CA SER A 124 2.95 2.37 -0.94
C SER A 124 1.59 2.97 -0.60
N VAL A 125 0.96 2.40 0.43
CA VAL A 125 -0.26 2.88 1.02
C VAL A 125 -0.13 2.87 2.55
N THR A 126 -0.26 4.05 3.13
CA THR A 126 -0.20 4.25 4.57
C THR A 126 -1.43 3.67 5.27
N PRO A 127 -1.40 3.41 6.60
CA PRO A 127 -2.57 2.93 7.33
C PRO A 127 -3.81 3.83 7.23
N ASP A 128 -3.62 5.15 7.12
CA ASP A 128 -4.66 6.15 6.88
C ASP A 128 -5.08 6.25 5.40
N GLY A 129 -4.44 5.50 4.51
CA GLY A 129 -4.86 5.30 3.13
C GLY A 129 -4.20 6.24 2.13
N LYS A 130 -3.25 7.10 2.50
CA LYS A 130 -2.49 7.89 1.51
C LYS A 130 -1.65 6.96 0.65
N VAL A 131 -1.68 7.20 -0.66
CA VAL A 131 -1.04 6.37 -1.69
C VAL A 131 0.03 7.18 -2.40
N GLN A 132 1.16 6.54 -2.69
CA GLN A 132 2.17 7.02 -3.62
C GLN A 132 2.61 5.88 -4.54
N ILE A 133 2.72 6.13 -5.84
CA ILE A 133 3.11 5.12 -6.84
C ILE A 133 4.19 5.70 -7.75
N SER A 134 5.17 4.87 -8.13
CA SER A 134 6.15 5.16 -9.15
C SER A 134 6.04 4.13 -10.28
N PHE A 135 6.17 4.60 -11.52
CA PHE A 135 6.07 3.75 -12.72
C PHE A 135 7.37 3.75 -13.51
N MET A 136 7.76 2.57 -13.98
CA MET A 136 8.99 2.34 -14.73
C MET A 136 8.61 1.76 -16.09
N LEU A 137 9.08 2.39 -17.18
CA LEU A 137 8.85 1.86 -18.53
C LEU A 137 9.47 0.46 -18.66
N ILE A 138 8.80 -0.39 -19.43
CA ILE A 138 9.38 -1.65 -19.89
C ILE A 138 10.23 -1.35 -21.12
N ASN A 139 11.46 -0.85 -20.90
CA ASN A 139 12.45 -0.67 -21.95
C ASN A 139 13.83 -1.14 -21.48
N GLU A 140 14.72 -1.40 -22.44
CA GLU A 140 16.08 -1.90 -22.16
C GLU A 140 16.92 -0.91 -21.34
N SER A 141 16.58 0.38 -21.38
CA SER A 141 17.30 1.42 -20.64
C SER A 141 17.04 1.37 -19.13
N GLY A 142 15.96 0.73 -18.67
CA GLY A 142 15.61 0.61 -17.25
C GLY A 142 15.38 1.95 -16.54
N ILE A 143 15.21 3.03 -17.30
CA ILE A 143 15.04 4.37 -16.74
C ILE A 143 13.63 4.45 -16.17
N ALA A 144 13.54 4.63 -14.84
CA ALA A 144 12.30 5.04 -14.21
C ALA A 144 11.88 6.37 -14.85
N MET A 145 10.75 6.36 -15.56
CA MET A 145 10.17 7.62 -15.98
C MET A 145 9.72 8.40 -14.73
N SER A 146 9.74 9.73 -14.85
CA SER A 146 9.22 10.66 -13.85
C SER A 146 7.69 10.61 -13.69
N VAL A 147 7.07 9.42 -13.77
CA VAL A 147 5.65 9.27 -13.48
C VAL A 147 5.52 8.92 -12.02
N SER A 148 5.10 9.91 -11.24
CA SER A 148 4.70 9.71 -9.85
C SER A 148 3.21 9.98 -9.72
N GLY A 149 2.50 9.01 -9.15
CA GLY A 149 1.11 9.15 -8.76
C GLY A 149 1.01 9.40 -7.26
N TRP A 150 0.14 10.32 -6.86
CA TRP A 150 -0.19 10.56 -5.45
C TRP A 150 -1.69 10.55 -5.27
N GLY A 151 -2.13 10.04 -4.13
CA GLY A 151 -3.56 9.90 -3.90
C GLY A 151 -3.91 9.28 -2.57
N LYS A 152 -5.07 8.64 -2.52
CA LYS A 152 -5.57 7.94 -1.33
C LYS A 152 -6.55 6.84 -1.69
N MET A 153 -6.61 5.84 -0.83
CA MET A 153 -7.68 4.86 -0.77
C MET A 153 -8.91 5.50 -0.15
N VAL A 154 -10.02 5.53 -0.87
CA VAL A 154 -11.32 5.97 -0.38
C VAL A 154 -12.36 4.86 -0.52
N LYS A 155 -13.45 4.95 0.24
CA LYS A 155 -14.62 4.10 0.04
C LYS A 155 -15.71 4.88 -0.70
N LEU A 156 -16.10 4.38 -1.87
CA LEU A 156 -17.27 4.85 -2.61
C LEU A 156 -18.24 3.68 -2.74
N ASN A 157 -19.50 3.86 -2.30
CA ASN A 157 -20.53 2.81 -2.31
C ASN A 157 -20.04 1.50 -1.66
N ASP A 158 -19.37 1.61 -0.51
CA ASP A 158 -18.75 0.52 0.25
C ASP A 158 -17.62 -0.26 -0.43
N ALA A 159 -17.26 0.07 -1.67
CA ALA A 159 -16.09 -0.46 -2.37
C ALA A 159 -14.86 0.44 -2.17
N TRP A 160 -13.68 -0.18 -2.06
CA TRP A 160 -12.43 0.57 -2.07
C TRP A 160 -12.14 1.11 -3.48
N THR A 161 -11.59 2.31 -3.55
CA THR A 161 -11.28 3.02 -4.79
C THR A 161 -9.97 3.78 -4.60
N PHE A 162 -9.12 3.79 -5.62
CA PHE A 162 -7.94 4.65 -5.65
C PHE A 162 -8.33 6.02 -6.19
N GLU A 163 -8.33 7.06 -5.37
CA GLU A 163 -8.40 8.45 -5.84
C GLU A 163 -6.97 8.93 -6.09
N MET A 164 -6.61 9.18 -7.35
CA MET A 164 -5.23 9.38 -7.77
C MET A 164 -5.09 10.58 -8.68
N GLN A 165 -4.03 11.35 -8.47
CA GLN A 165 -3.50 12.30 -9.43
C GLN A 165 -2.17 11.78 -9.94
N MET A 166 -2.03 11.69 -11.25
CA MET A 166 -0.81 11.33 -11.94
C MET A 166 -0.31 12.53 -12.74
N ALA A 167 0.99 12.79 -12.64
CA ALA A 167 1.69 13.68 -13.54
C ALA A 167 2.84 12.92 -14.19
N SER A 168 3.03 13.09 -15.50
CA SER A 168 4.12 12.45 -16.24
C SER A 168 4.67 13.35 -17.33
N GLY A 169 5.87 13.03 -17.80
CA GLY A 169 6.48 13.65 -18.96
C GLY A 169 7.68 14.53 -18.62
N THR A 170 8.39 14.95 -19.66
CA THR A 170 9.65 15.69 -19.58
C THR A 170 9.60 16.99 -20.38
N THR A 171 9.05 16.92 -21.60
CA THR A 171 8.84 18.08 -22.49
C THR A 171 7.40 18.51 -22.50
N ASP A 172 6.50 17.53 -22.60
CA ASP A 172 5.07 17.70 -22.42
C ASP A 172 4.70 17.12 -21.06
N ILE A 173 3.86 17.83 -20.33
CA ILE A 173 3.35 17.38 -19.04
C ILE A 173 1.94 16.85 -19.26
N TYR A 174 1.73 15.60 -18.88
CA TYR A 174 0.43 14.96 -18.82
C TYR A 174 -0.05 15.00 -17.38
N SER A 175 -1.31 15.40 -17.17
CA SER A 175 -1.97 15.35 -15.86
C SER A 175 -3.28 14.61 -15.98
N HIS A 176 -3.47 13.63 -15.10
CA HIS A 176 -4.71 12.86 -15.01
C HIS A 176 -5.13 12.74 -13.57
N TRP A 177 -6.38 13.07 -13.28
CA TRP A 177 -6.99 12.80 -11.99
C TRP A 177 -8.13 11.83 -12.20
N ALA A 178 -8.13 10.73 -11.46
CA ALA A 178 -9.14 9.70 -11.62
C ALA A 178 -9.42 8.98 -10.31
N PHE A 179 -10.65 8.47 -10.20
CA PHE A 179 -10.94 7.36 -9.31
C PHE A 179 -10.79 6.07 -10.10
N MET A 180 -9.92 5.16 -9.65
CA MET A 180 -9.81 3.82 -10.22
C MET A 180 -10.61 2.82 -9.42
N TYR A 181 -11.44 2.07 -10.13
CA TYR A 181 -12.37 1.09 -9.56
C TYR A 181 -11.79 -0.31 -9.75
N SER A 182 -11.98 -1.18 -8.76
CA SER A 182 -11.60 -2.58 -8.91
C SER A 182 -12.45 -3.24 -9.98
N THR A 183 -11.88 -4.17 -10.74
CA THR A 183 -12.68 -5.04 -11.61
C THR A 183 -12.24 -6.50 -11.60
N SER A 184 -13.13 -7.40 -12.05
CA SER A 184 -12.96 -8.86 -12.07
C SER A 184 -13.64 -9.50 -13.29
N PRO A 185 -13.24 -10.74 -13.69
CA PRO A 185 -13.75 -11.42 -14.89
C PRO A 185 -15.27 -11.45 -15.06
N GLU A 186 -16.01 -11.44 -13.96
CA GLU A 186 -17.47 -11.52 -13.93
C GLU A 186 -18.16 -10.17 -14.23
N GLU A 187 -17.40 -9.07 -14.35
CA GLU A 187 -17.96 -7.72 -14.49
C GLU A 187 -17.90 -7.21 -15.94
N PRO A 188 -18.83 -6.33 -16.35
CA PRO A 188 -18.82 -5.73 -17.69
C PRO A 188 -17.52 -4.98 -18.01
N SER A 189 -16.95 -4.26 -17.04
CA SER A 189 -15.71 -3.49 -17.18
C SER A 189 -14.48 -4.34 -17.46
N TRP A 190 -14.52 -5.63 -17.11
CA TRP A 190 -13.47 -6.57 -17.47
C TRP A 190 -13.47 -6.88 -18.96
N ASN A 191 -14.66 -7.01 -19.55
CA ASN A 191 -14.84 -7.47 -20.92
C ASN A 191 -14.79 -6.31 -21.92
N LYS A 192 -15.04 -5.08 -21.46
CA LYS A 192 -14.95 -3.87 -22.27
C LYS A 192 -14.55 -2.67 -21.41
N LEU A 193 -13.35 -2.16 -21.66
CA LEU A 193 -12.86 -0.93 -21.04
C LEU A 193 -13.49 0.30 -21.72
N PRO A 194 -13.82 1.35 -20.95
CA PRO A 194 -14.30 2.60 -21.54
C PRO A 194 -13.15 3.34 -22.22
N GLY A 195 -13.48 4.12 -23.26
CA GLY A 195 -12.50 4.92 -24.01
C GLY A 195 -11.61 4.12 -24.97
N VAL A 196 -11.64 2.79 -24.95
CA VAL A 196 -10.79 1.95 -25.80
C VAL A 196 -11.55 0.72 -26.29
N ASP A 197 -11.02 0.03 -27.31
CA ASP A 197 -11.62 -1.20 -27.84
C ASP A 197 -10.90 -2.46 -27.32
N TYR A 198 -10.77 -2.54 -26.00
CA TYR A 198 -10.07 -3.64 -25.33
C TYR A 198 -10.88 -4.18 -24.14
N SER A 199 -10.79 -5.49 -23.89
CA SER A 199 -10.99 -6.06 -22.55
C SER A 199 -9.76 -5.83 -21.67
N VAL A 200 -9.87 -6.05 -20.35
CA VAL A 200 -8.75 -5.94 -19.41
C VAL A 200 -7.57 -6.86 -19.80
N PRO A 201 -7.77 -8.16 -20.11
CA PRO A 201 -6.68 -9.02 -20.55
C PRO A 201 -6.02 -8.56 -21.85
N GLU A 202 -6.82 -8.21 -22.87
CA GLU A 202 -6.28 -7.77 -24.17
C GLU A 202 -5.49 -6.46 -24.04
N PHE A 203 -5.94 -5.54 -23.17
CA PHE A 203 -5.25 -4.28 -22.93
C PHE A 203 -3.89 -4.49 -22.23
N LEU A 204 -3.82 -5.41 -21.28
CA LEU A 204 -2.57 -5.80 -20.62
C LEU A 204 -1.62 -6.51 -21.60
N GLU A 205 -2.14 -7.43 -22.42
CA GLU A 205 -1.37 -8.17 -23.43
C GLU A 205 -0.80 -7.21 -24.48
N ALA A 206 -1.60 -6.30 -25.03
CA ALA A 206 -1.16 -5.29 -25.98
C ALA A 206 -0.07 -4.36 -25.39
N ALA A 207 -0.10 -4.14 -24.07
CA ALA A 207 0.92 -3.40 -23.33
C ALA A 207 2.18 -4.23 -23.00
N GLY A 208 2.18 -5.54 -23.30
CA GLY A 208 3.33 -6.44 -23.13
C GLY A 208 3.39 -7.23 -21.82
N PHE A 209 2.24 -7.56 -21.21
CA PHE A 209 2.14 -8.36 -19.98
C PHE A 209 1.51 -9.74 -20.16
#